data_AF-A0A1D5PVR1-F1
#
_entry.id   AF-A0A1D5PVR1-F1
#
_cell.length_a   1.000
_cell.length_b   1.000
_cell.length_c   1.000
_cell.angle_alpha   90.00
_cell.angle_beta   90.00
_cell.angle_gamma   90.00
#
_symmetry.space_group_name_H-M   'P 1'
#
loop_
_entity.id
_entity.type
_entity.pdbx_description
1 polymer ?
#
loop_
_entity_poly.entity_id
_entity_poly.type
_entity_poly.pdbx_seq_one_letter_code
_entity_poly.pdbx_strand_id
1 'polypeptide(L)'
;MTVPRREPLSSAADMPQQDEGKKPPMETAPEQRWKLQVFYLCFYGFMTQIRPGESFITPYLLGHDKNFTQVEVTNEITPVLTYSYMAVLVPIFLLTDYLRYKPVLVLQSLSHISIWLLLVLGTSVLAMQLMEFFYGVTMAARIAYSSYIFSLVAPSRYQRMASYSRSSVLLGVFTSSVLGQLCVTLGSVSFLILNYVSLGFVTFGLFLTLFLERPKRSLFFNRAEAACNGAAPAELDKMAGGDKMDSGDKTDGGKVMGGWRQAVLCRMLREVCTVAKQSRLQLWSCWWIFNSAGYYLVLYYVQILWNDIYPARDNQRVYNGGVDAASTLLGAIASFAAGYLKIRWALWSALVIGVVTAIQAGLLLLMNTTGNIWLCYTAYVLFRGSYQFLVPIAIFQIATSLSKELCALVFGVNTFFSTVLKTVITIIVADKRGLGLSVHPQFYVYFSYFSLLALVYLLMAMVVIVRHSRRAQPPELIPTEGQVQEKSPEAATVQA
;
A
#
# COMPACT_ATOMS: atom_id res chain seq x y z
N MET A 1 -60.56 -17.14 83.50
CA MET A 1 -60.77 -15.68 83.55
C MET A 1 -60.50 -15.11 82.16
N THR A 2 -61.57 -14.64 81.52
CA THR A 2 -61.66 -13.49 80.58
C THR A 2 -60.59 -13.24 79.50
N VAL A 3 -61.05 -13.38 78.26
CA VAL A 3 -60.63 -12.76 76.97
C VAL A 3 -60.81 -11.21 77.06
N PRO A 4 -60.02 -10.36 76.35
CA PRO A 4 -60.22 -9.97 74.92
C PRO A 4 -58.91 -9.97 74.10
N ARG A 5 -58.79 -10.50 72.87
CA ARG A 5 -59.44 -10.22 71.57
C ARG A 5 -59.14 -8.83 70.97
N ARG A 6 -58.25 -8.79 69.97
CA ARG A 6 -58.40 -8.16 68.63
C ARG A 6 -57.25 -8.57 67.69
N GLU A 7 -57.48 -9.65 66.93
CA GLU A 7 -57.57 -9.74 65.45
C GLU A 7 -56.84 -8.73 64.52
N PRO A 8 -56.62 -9.06 63.23
CA PRO A 8 -55.29 -9.40 62.68
C PRO A 8 -54.92 -8.54 61.45
N LEU A 9 -53.66 -8.62 61.02
CA LEU A 9 -53.30 -8.39 59.62
C LEU A 9 -52.48 -9.58 59.11
N SER A 10 -53.24 -10.54 58.57
CA SER A 10 -52.91 -11.25 57.33
C SER A 10 -52.31 -10.24 56.34
N SER A 11 -51.27 -10.53 55.58
CA SER A 11 -51.24 -11.58 54.58
C SER A 11 -49.86 -11.55 53.93
N ALA A 12 -49.37 -12.73 53.57
CA ALA A 12 -48.51 -13.00 52.43
C ALA A 12 -47.70 -11.80 51.89
N ALA A 13 -46.40 -11.81 52.19
CA ALA A 13 -45.44 -11.22 51.27
C ALA A 13 -45.41 -12.11 50.02
N ASP A 14 -46.35 -11.83 49.11
CA ASP A 14 -46.35 -12.26 47.73
C ASP A 14 -45.00 -11.88 47.11
N MET A 15 -44.34 -12.89 46.54
CA MET A 15 -43.31 -12.69 45.53
C MET A 15 -43.89 -11.88 44.38
N PRO A 16 -43.25 -10.79 43.93
CA PRO A 16 -43.53 -10.27 42.61
C PRO A 16 -42.87 -11.19 41.58
N GLN A 17 -43.69 -11.94 40.86
CA GLN A 17 -43.34 -12.44 39.53
C GLN A 17 -43.11 -11.26 38.57
N GLN A 18 -42.09 -11.42 37.73
CA GLN A 18 -41.88 -10.79 36.42
C GLN A 18 -41.90 -9.26 36.32
N ASP A 19 -40.71 -8.70 36.09
CA ASP A 19 -40.54 -7.70 35.04
C ASP A 19 -39.48 -8.23 34.05
N GLU A 20 -39.93 -9.05 33.10
CA GLU A 20 -39.21 -9.21 31.83
C GLU A 20 -39.30 -7.88 31.08
N GLY A 21 -38.16 -7.20 30.94
CA GLY A 21 -37.96 -6.26 29.83
C GLY A 21 -37.69 -4.81 30.19
N LYS A 22 -36.40 -4.48 30.34
CA LYS A 22 -35.72 -3.52 29.45
C LYS A 22 -34.24 -3.47 29.81
N LYS A 23 -33.40 -4.08 28.97
CA LYS A 23 -32.04 -3.55 28.82
C LYS A 23 -32.15 -2.07 28.45
N PRO A 24 -31.44 -1.15 29.11
CA PRO A 24 -31.48 0.26 28.73
C PRO A 24 -31.07 0.39 27.24
N PRO A 25 -31.88 1.03 26.38
CA PRO A 25 -31.64 1.11 24.93
C PRO A 25 -30.45 1.99 24.50
N MET A 26 -29.50 2.30 25.39
CA MET A 26 -28.60 3.44 25.17
C MET A 26 -27.13 3.09 24.92
N GLU A 27 -26.69 1.85 25.17
CA GLU A 27 -25.32 1.41 24.83
C GLU A 27 -25.20 0.71 23.46
N THR A 28 -26.31 0.28 22.84
CA THR A 28 -26.30 -0.41 21.55
C THR A 28 -26.22 0.53 20.34
N ALA A 29 -26.82 1.71 20.42
CA ALA A 29 -26.90 2.67 19.32
C ALA A 29 -25.55 3.21 18.81
N PRO A 30 -24.60 3.67 19.65
CA PRO A 30 -23.30 4.14 19.17
C PRO A 30 -22.46 2.98 18.62
N GLU A 31 -22.54 1.78 19.21
CA GLU A 31 -21.84 0.59 18.73
C GLU A 31 -22.35 0.10 17.36
N GLN A 32 -23.66 0.22 17.10
CA GLN A 32 -24.25 -0.24 15.85
C GLN A 32 -23.98 0.74 14.70
N ARG A 33 -23.91 2.04 14.99
CA ARG A 33 -23.64 3.09 14.00
C ARG A 33 -22.26 2.99 13.37
N TRP A 34 -21.20 2.75 14.15
CA TRP A 34 -19.85 2.65 13.58
C TRP A 34 -19.67 1.35 12.76
N LYS A 35 -20.32 0.25 13.17
CA LYS A 35 -20.31 -1.01 12.39
C LYS A 35 -20.95 -0.80 11.02
N LEU A 36 -22.08 -0.10 10.98
CA LEU A 36 -22.76 0.25 9.73
C LEU A 36 -21.89 1.15 8.84
N GLN A 37 -21.18 2.13 9.43
CA GLN A 37 -20.26 3.01 8.69
C GLN A 37 -19.09 2.23 8.10
N VAL A 38 -18.48 1.32 8.86
CA VAL A 38 -17.39 0.47 8.37
C VAL A 38 -17.88 -0.46 7.26
N PHE A 39 -19.05 -1.08 7.43
CA PHE A 39 -19.67 -1.91 6.41
C PHE A 39 -19.90 -1.11 5.12
N TYR A 40 -20.51 0.07 5.24
CA TYR A 40 -20.75 0.97 4.11
C TYR A 40 -19.46 1.36 3.39
N LEU A 41 -18.39 1.64 4.14
CA LEU A 41 -17.09 2.02 3.59
C LEU A 41 -16.36 0.86 2.93
N CYS A 42 -16.52 -0.36 3.45
CA CYS A 42 -16.03 -1.57 2.79
C CYS A 42 -16.81 -1.80 1.50
N PHE A 43 -18.15 -1.71 1.54
CA PHE A 43 -19.01 -1.84 0.36
C PHE A 43 -18.67 -0.80 -0.71
N TYR A 44 -18.47 0.46 -0.32
CA TYR A 44 -17.97 1.52 -1.19
C TYR A 44 -16.61 1.16 -1.81
N GLY A 45 -15.65 0.72 -0.99
CA GLY A 45 -14.33 0.31 -1.46
C GLY A 45 -14.35 -0.91 -2.37
N PHE A 46 -15.34 -1.79 -2.24
CA PHE A 46 -15.58 -2.89 -3.16
C PHE A 46 -16.17 -2.38 -4.48
N MET A 47 -17.27 -1.63 -4.41
CA MET A 47 -17.99 -1.13 -5.59
C MET A 47 -17.15 -0.21 -6.48
N THR A 48 -16.34 0.67 -5.88
CA THR A 48 -15.44 1.55 -6.64
C THR A 48 -14.32 0.83 -7.39
N GLN A 49 -14.04 -0.43 -7.05
CA GLN A 49 -13.04 -1.25 -7.73
C GLN A 49 -13.64 -2.11 -8.84
N ILE A 50 -14.97 -2.26 -8.90
CA ILE A 50 -15.64 -2.98 -9.98
C ILE A 50 -15.61 -2.12 -11.24
N ARG A 51 -14.65 -2.41 -12.11
CA ARG A 51 -14.37 -1.72 -13.37
C ARG A 51 -14.00 -2.76 -14.43
N PRO A 52 -14.97 -3.58 -14.91
CA PRO A 52 -14.69 -4.76 -15.74
C PRO A 52 -13.86 -4.52 -17.00
N GLY A 53 -13.92 -3.31 -17.55
CA GLY A 53 -13.15 -2.90 -18.72
C GLY A 53 -11.67 -2.61 -18.47
N GLU A 54 -11.22 -2.46 -17.21
CA GLU A 54 -9.85 -2.07 -16.87
C GLU A 54 -8.80 -3.06 -17.43
N SER A 55 -9.09 -4.36 -17.39
CA SER A 55 -8.20 -5.40 -17.94
C SER A 55 -8.12 -5.41 -19.48
N PHE A 56 -9.00 -4.67 -20.16
CA PHE A 56 -9.13 -4.67 -21.62
C PHE A 56 -8.90 -3.28 -22.23
N ILE A 57 -8.38 -2.31 -21.47
CA ILE A 57 -8.12 -0.96 -21.98
C ILE A 57 -7.14 -0.98 -23.14
N THR A 58 -5.98 -1.64 -23.00
CA THR A 58 -5.00 -1.67 -24.09
C THR A 58 -5.53 -2.39 -25.35
N PRO A 59 -6.14 -3.59 -25.26
CA PRO A 59 -6.84 -4.20 -26.40
C PRO A 59 -7.90 -3.28 -27.04
N TYR A 60 -8.63 -2.50 -26.24
CA TYR A 60 -9.63 -1.58 -26.74
C TYR A 60 -9.02 -0.38 -27.49
N LEU A 61 -7.91 0.19 -27.00
CA LEU A 61 -7.19 1.27 -27.66
C LEU A 61 -6.58 0.84 -29.00
N LEU A 62 -6.06 -0.38 -29.06
CA LEU A 62 -5.42 -0.96 -30.26
C LEU A 62 -6.40 -1.67 -31.19
N GLY A 63 -7.65 -1.88 -30.75
CA GLY A 63 -8.70 -2.54 -31.52
C GLY A 63 -9.36 -1.61 -32.53
N HIS A 64 -10.27 -2.16 -33.33
CA HIS A 64 -10.96 -1.44 -34.41
C HIS A 64 -11.76 -0.21 -33.95
N ASP A 65 -12.25 -0.20 -32.70
CA ASP A 65 -13.08 0.88 -32.16
C ASP A 65 -12.30 2.20 -32.01
N LYS A 66 -11.01 2.13 -31.64
CA LYS A 66 -10.16 3.31 -31.40
C LYS A 66 -9.03 3.44 -32.40
N ASN A 67 -8.52 2.33 -32.91
CA ASN A 67 -7.56 2.26 -34.00
C ASN A 67 -6.29 3.10 -33.76
N PHE A 68 -5.82 3.18 -32.51
CA PHE A 68 -4.52 3.79 -32.21
C PHE A 68 -3.39 2.84 -32.58
N THR A 69 -2.27 3.40 -32.99
CA THR A 69 -1.06 2.61 -33.22
C THR A 69 -0.43 2.20 -31.89
N GLN A 70 0.26 1.06 -31.89
CA GLN A 70 1.01 0.60 -30.72
C GLN A 70 2.06 1.61 -30.27
N VAL A 71 2.67 2.34 -31.20
CA VAL A 71 3.65 3.39 -30.91
C VAL A 71 2.98 4.57 -30.20
N GLU A 72 1.81 5.03 -30.64
CA GLU A 72 1.07 6.09 -29.94
C GLU A 72 0.69 5.68 -28.52
N VAL A 73 0.15 4.47 -28.35
CA VAL A 73 -0.22 3.96 -27.02
C VAL A 73 1.00 3.88 -26.11
N THR A 74 2.09 3.29 -26.61
CA THR A 74 3.31 3.04 -25.82
C THR A 74 4.09 4.30 -25.52
N ASN A 75 4.31 5.17 -26.50
CA ASN A 75 5.31 6.24 -26.42
C ASN A 75 4.69 7.63 -26.22
N GLU A 76 3.38 7.78 -26.43
CA GLU A 76 2.69 9.07 -26.28
C GLU A 76 1.59 9.07 -25.21
N ILE A 77 0.82 7.99 -25.08
CA ILE A 77 -0.34 7.94 -24.19
C ILE A 77 0.08 7.44 -22.80
N THR A 78 0.55 6.20 -22.69
CA THR A 78 0.89 5.54 -21.41
C THR A 78 1.91 6.33 -20.54
N PRO A 79 2.93 7.02 -21.10
CA PRO A 79 3.86 7.81 -20.28
C PRO A 79 3.19 8.89 -19.41
N VAL A 80 2.08 9.48 -19.88
CA VAL A 80 1.37 10.58 -19.20
C VAL A 80 0.85 10.16 -17.82
N LEU A 81 0.49 8.88 -17.64
CA LEU A 81 0.10 8.34 -16.34
C LEU A 81 1.18 8.56 -15.28
N THR A 82 2.42 8.28 -15.66
CA THR A 82 3.55 8.34 -14.73
C THR A 82 3.87 9.79 -14.36
N TYR A 83 3.80 10.70 -15.34
CA TYR A 83 4.05 12.13 -15.15
C TYR A 83 2.99 12.79 -14.28
N SER A 84 1.74 12.57 -14.64
CA SER A 84 0.60 13.10 -13.89
C SER A 84 0.61 12.57 -12.47
N TYR A 85 0.82 11.27 -12.26
CA TYR A 85 0.86 10.68 -10.93
C TYR A 85 1.95 11.31 -10.05
N MET A 86 3.18 11.47 -10.57
CA MET A 86 4.27 12.13 -9.83
C MET A 86 3.90 13.58 -9.47
N ALA A 87 3.35 14.34 -10.41
CA ALA A 87 3.01 15.75 -10.23
C ALA A 87 1.89 15.96 -9.19
N VAL A 88 0.85 15.10 -9.22
CA VAL A 88 -0.34 15.27 -8.36
C VAL A 88 -0.25 14.54 -7.02
N LEU A 89 0.70 13.62 -6.84
CA LEU A 89 0.84 12.82 -5.61
C LEU A 89 1.03 13.68 -4.36
N VAL A 90 2.00 14.60 -4.37
CA VAL A 90 2.29 15.47 -3.21
C VAL A 90 1.13 16.44 -2.92
N PRO A 91 0.59 17.18 -3.91
CA PRO A 91 -0.58 18.02 -3.70
C PRO A 91 -1.77 17.26 -3.12
N ILE A 92 -2.12 16.10 -3.67
CA ILE A 92 -3.27 15.31 -3.21
C ILE A 92 -3.02 14.74 -1.82
N PHE A 93 -1.80 14.29 -1.51
CA PHE A 93 -1.45 13.83 -0.17
C PHE A 93 -1.68 14.93 0.87
N LEU A 94 -1.19 16.15 0.63
CA LEU A 94 -1.40 17.29 1.54
C LEU A 94 -2.88 17.69 1.61
N LEU A 95 -3.58 17.68 0.47
CA LEU A 95 -4.99 18.04 0.38
C LEU A 95 -5.90 17.04 1.12
N THR A 96 -5.51 15.77 1.14
CA THR A 96 -6.27 14.68 1.77
C THR A 96 -6.52 14.95 3.25
N ASP A 97 -5.48 15.34 3.98
CA ASP A 97 -5.63 15.66 5.40
C ASP A 97 -6.22 17.06 5.62
N TYR A 98 -5.95 18.02 4.73
CA TYR A 98 -6.53 19.37 4.82
C TYR A 98 -8.06 19.37 4.64
N LEU A 99 -8.56 18.69 3.60
CA LEU A 99 -9.98 18.65 3.26
C LEU A 99 -10.79 17.59 4.01
N ARG A 100 -10.19 16.90 4.99
CA ARG A 100 -10.85 15.83 5.78
C ARG A 100 -11.37 14.69 4.88
N TYR A 101 -10.51 14.18 4.00
CA TYR A 101 -10.65 12.96 3.19
C TYR A 101 -11.81 12.92 2.16
N LYS A 102 -13.06 13.24 2.54
CA LYS A 102 -14.25 13.08 1.68
C LYS A 102 -14.13 13.83 0.34
N PRO A 103 -13.69 15.10 0.28
CA PRO A 103 -13.55 15.80 -1.00
C PRO A 103 -12.52 15.14 -1.93
N VAL A 104 -11.48 14.52 -1.40
CA VAL A 104 -10.50 13.77 -2.20
C VAL A 104 -11.09 12.46 -2.73
N LEU A 105 -11.97 11.79 -1.95
CA LEU A 105 -12.73 10.64 -2.45
C LEU A 105 -13.70 11.03 -3.57
N VAL A 106 -14.38 12.18 -3.46
CA VAL A 106 -15.23 12.72 -4.52
C VAL A 106 -14.40 13.04 -5.77
N LEU A 107 -13.24 13.69 -5.60
CA LEU A 107 -12.29 13.93 -6.70
C LEU A 107 -11.85 12.62 -7.37
N GLN A 108 -11.58 11.58 -6.59
CA GLN A 108 -11.23 10.26 -7.11
C GLN A 108 -12.37 9.69 -7.97
N SER A 109 -13.62 9.70 -7.48
CA SER A 109 -14.76 9.19 -8.23
C SER A 109 -15.07 9.99 -9.50
N LEU A 110 -14.95 11.32 -9.45
CA LEU A 110 -15.07 12.17 -10.63
C LEU A 110 -13.98 11.86 -11.66
N SER A 111 -12.73 11.69 -11.21
CA SER A 111 -11.61 11.32 -12.08
C SER A 111 -11.81 9.94 -12.70
N HIS A 112 -12.37 8.98 -11.96
CA HIS A 112 -12.82 7.72 -12.56
C HIS A 112 -13.84 7.98 -13.67
N ILE A 113 -14.96 8.65 -13.42
CA ILE A 113 -15.95 8.94 -14.48
C ILE A 113 -15.31 9.60 -15.71
N SER A 114 -14.41 10.57 -15.51
CA SER A 114 -13.66 11.20 -16.60
C SER A 114 -12.85 10.21 -17.43
N ILE A 115 -12.17 9.23 -16.82
CA ILE A 115 -11.45 8.16 -17.54
C ILE A 115 -12.39 7.39 -18.47
N TRP A 116 -13.51 6.86 -17.96
CA TRP A 116 -14.41 6.03 -18.78
C TRP A 116 -15.17 6.87 -19.82
N LEU A 117 -15.51 8.13 -19.53
CA LEU A 117 -16.06 9.04 -20.53
C LEU A 117 -15.06 9.32 -21.65
N LEU A 118 -13.79 9.55 -21.33
CA LEU A 118 -12.74 9.75 -22.33
C LEU A 118 -12.48 8.46 -23.13
N LEU A 119 -12.50 7.29 -22.50
CA LEU A 119 -12.39 6.01 -23.21
C LEU A 119 -13.55 5.80 -24.18
N VAL A 120 -14.77 6.18 -23.83
CA VAL A 120 -15.92 6.03 -24.74
C VAL A 120 -15.88 7.09 -25.85
N LEU A 121 -15.78 8.37 -25.49
CA LEU A 121 -15.98 9.50 -26.41
C LEU A 121 -14.72 10.00 -27.10
N GLY A 122 -13.54 9.80 -26.50
CA GLY A 122 -12.28 10.33 -27.00
C GLY A 122 -11.76 9.57 -28.21
N THR A 123 -11.39 10.29 -29.26
CA THR A 123 -10.86 9.72 -30.52
C THR A 123 -9.43 10.17 -30.83
N SER A 124 -8.93 11.18 -30.13
CA SER A 124 -7.59 11.74 -30.35
C SER A 124 -6.58 11.24 -29.31
N VAL A 125 -5.30 11.28 -29.67
CA VAL A 125 -4.18 10.99 -28.75
C VAL A 125 -4.26 11.90 -27.51
N LEU A 126 -4.58 13.19 -27.69
CA LEU A 126 -4.73 14.13 -26.58
C LEU A 126 -5.85 13.70 -25.61
N ALA A 127 -6.97 13.19 -26.11
CA ALA A 127 -8.05 12.69 -25.26
C ALA A 127 -7.59 11.48 -24.43
N MET A 128 -6.79 10.58 -25.02
CA MET A 128 -6.21 9.44 -24.29
C MET A 128 -5.11 9.86 -23.31
N GLN A 129 -4.34 10.90 -23.62
CA GLN A 129 -3.40 11.49 -22.66
C GLN A 129 -4.13 12.11 -21.45
N LEU A 130 -5.26 12.80 -21.70
CA LEU A 130 -6.11 13.30 -20.61
C LEU A 130 -6.71 12.16 -19.79
N MET A 131 -7.05 11.04 -20.43
CA MET A 131 -7.52 9.83 -19.74
C MET A 131 -6.46 9.29 -18.78
N GLU A 132 -5.21 9.18 -19.23
CA GLU A 132 -4.07 8.78 -18.40
C GLU A 132 -3.75 9.78 -17.29
N PHE A 133 -3.93 11.08 -17.55
CA PHE A 133 -3.82 12.13 -16.53
C PHE A 133 -4.82 11.89 -15.38
N PHE A 134 -6.09 11.63 -15.70
CA PHE A 134 -7.09 11.32 -14.68
C PHE A 134 -6.79 9.99 -13.96
N TYR A 135 -6.22 8.99 -14.64
CA TYR A 135 -5.71 7.80 -13.96
C TYR A 135 -4.63 8.17 -12.93
N GLY A 136 -3.70 9.06 -13.24
CA GLY A 136 -2.72 9.58 -12.29
C GLY A 136 -3.35 10.22 -11.06
N VAL A 137 -4.43 11.00 -11.25
CA VAL A 137 -5.21 11.59 -10.15
C VAL A 137 -5.87 10.51 -9.30
N THR A 138 -6.50 9.49 -9.90
CA THR A 138 -7.12 8.38 -9.14
C THR A 138 -6.10 7.58 -8.33
N MET A 139 -4.91 7.35 -8.89
CA MET A 139 -3.81 6.65 -8.23
C MET A 139 -3.31 7.40 -6.99
N ALA A 140 -3.19 8.73 -7.07
CA ALA A 140 -2.82 9.57 -5.94
C ALA A 140 -3.94 9.67 -4.88
N ALA A 141 -5.19 9.83 -5.31
CA ALA A 141 -6.34 9.98 -4.42
C ALA A 141 -6.67 8.71 -3.63
N ARG A 142 -6.20 7.53 -4.07
CA ARG A 142 -6.37 6.25 -3.37
C ARG A 142 -5.89 6.28 -1.91
N ILE A 143 -4.89 7.10 -1.59
CA ILE A 143 -4.36 7.24 -0.22
C ILE A 143 -5.46 7.75 0.73
N ALA A 144 -6.38 8.59 0.24
CA ALA A 144 -7.47 9.14 1.04
C ALA A 144 -8.41 8.06 1.57
N TYR A 145 -8.66 6.99 0.81
CA TYR A 145 -9.54 5.90 1.25
C TYR A 145 -8.97 5.17 2.46
N SER A 146 -7.68 4.80 2.42
CA SER A 146 -7.01 4.16 3.53
C SER A 146 -6.97 5.05 4.77
N SER A 147 -6.66 6.35 4.61
CA SER A 147 -6.62 7.31 5.72
C SER A 147 -8.00 7.60 6.32
N TYR A 148 -9.05 7.62 5.49
CA TYR A 148 -10.44 7.82 5.94
C TYR A 148 -10.87 6.75 6.94
N ILE A 149 -10.54 5.47 6.70
CA ILE A 149 -10.90 4.36 7.60
C ILE A 149 -10.29 4.56 8.99
N PHE A 150 -9.03 4.96 9.05
CA PHE A 150 -8.33 5.18 10.32
C PHE A 150 -8.88 6.40 11.08
N SER A 151 -9.47 7.37 10.39
CA SER A 151 -10.09 8.54 11.02
C SER A 151 -11.41 8.23 11.75
N LEU A 152 -12.12 7.16 11.36
CA LEU A 152 -13.43 6.80 11.91
C LEU A 152 -13.37 5.86 13.12
N VAL A 153 -12.27 5.13 13.30
CA VAL A 153 -12.21 4.03 14.27
C VAL A 153 -11.23 4.35 15.41
N ALA A 154 -11.44 3.75 16.58
CA ALA A 154 -10.50 3.84 17.68
C ALA A 154 -9.19 3.05 17.37
N PRO A 155 -8.02 3.49 17.88
CA PRO A 155 -6.74 2.84 17.60
C PRO A 155 -6.68 1.35 17.95
N SER A 156 -7.46 0.89 18.94
CA SER A 156 -7.53 -0.52 19.35
C SER A 156 -8.04 -1.47 18.27
N ARG A 157 -8.70 -0.95 17.22
CA ARG A 157 -9.32 -1.76 16.15
C ARG A 157 -8.71 -1.52 14.77
N TYR A 158 -7.68 -0.67 14.64
CA TYR A 158 -7.07 -0.30 13.35
C TYR A 158 -6.64 -1.50 12.51
N GLN A 159 -6.01 -2.50 13.12
CA GLN A 159 -5.53 -3.67 12.40
C GLN A 159 -6.67 -4.47 11.75
N ARG A 160 -7.78 -4.69 12.49
CA ARG A 160 -8.95 -5.42 11.96
C ARG A 160 -9.63 -4.64 10.84
N MET A 161 -9.79 -3.33 11.00
CA MET A 161 -10.46 -2.49 10.00
C MET A 161 -9.63 -2.30 8.74
N ALA A 162 -8.31 -2.15 8.88
CA ALA A 162 -7.38 -2.13 7.76
C ALA A 162 -7.49 -3.43 6.95
N SER A 163 -7.58 -4.58 7.63
CA SER A 163 -7.77 -5.88 6.99
C SER A 163 -9.09 -5.95 6.23
N TYR A 164 -10.22 -5.59 6.85
CA TYR A 164 -11.53 -5.64 6.20
C TYR A 164 -11.61 -4.76 4.96
N SER A 165 -11.13 -3.52 5.07
CA SER A 165 -11.09 -2.61 3.92
C SER A 165 -10.21 -3.14 2.80
N ARG A 166 -8.99 -3.59 3.11
CA ARG A 166 -8.08 -4.11 2.09
C ARG A 166 -8.65 -5.35 1.41
N SER A 167 -9.26 -6.26 2.17
CA SER A 167 -9.95 -7.42 1.60
C SER A 167 -11.11 -7.01 0.70
N SER A 168 -11.90 -6.01 1.10
CA SER A 168 -13.01 -5.51 0.30
C SER A 168 -12.55 -4.92 -1.04
N VAL A 169 -11.48 -4.12 -1.03
CA VAL A 169 -10.86 -3.55 -2.23
C VAL A 169 -10.32 -4.65 -3.15
N LEU A 170 -9.59 -5.63 -2.60
CA LEU A 170 -9.04 -6.74 -3.37
C LEU A 170 -10.13 -7.62 -3.97
N LEU A 171 -11.20 -7.88 -3.21
CA LEU A 171 -12.36 -8.61 -3.70
C LEU A 171 -13.03 -7.85 -4.85
N GLY A 172 -13.12 -6.52 -4.76
CA GLY A 172 -13.67 -5.69 -5.82
C GLY A 172 -12.85 -5.78 -7.11
N VAL A 173 -11.51 -5.73 -7.00
CA VAL A 173 -10.61 -5.93 -8.15
C VAL A 173 -10.77 -7.34 -8.73
N PHE A 174 -10.81 -8.38 -7.89
CA PHE A 174 -11.01 -9.76 -8.34
C PHE A 174 -12.35 -9.93 -9.06
N THR A 175 -13.45 -9.47 -8.45
CA THR A 175 -14.79 -9.50 -9.05
C THR A 175 -14.85 -8.71 -10.35
N SER A 176 -14.18 -7.56 -10.42
CA SER A 176 -14.04 -6.75 -11.62
C SER A 176 -13.43 -7.55 -12.78
N SER A 177 -12.26 -8.14 -12.53
CA SER A 177 -11.49 -8.87 -13.54
C SER A 177 -12.21 -10.15 -13.99
N VAL A 178 -12.84 -10.87 -13.06
CA VAL A 178 -13.68 -12.04 -13.38
C VAL A 178 -14.90 -11.61 -14.19
N LEU A 179 -15.64 -10.59 -13.77
CA LEU A 179 -16.82 -10.10 -14.48
C LEU A 179 -16.45 -9.66 -15.90
N GLY A 180 -15.35 -8.91 -16.06
CA GLY A 180 -14.84 -8.50 -17.36
C GLY A 180 -14.49 -9.69 -18.25
N GLN A 181 -13.78 -10.68 -17.69
CA GLN A 181 -13.44 -11.89 -18.43
C GLN A 181 -14.68 -12.68 -18.87
N LEU A 182 -15.66 -12.87 -17.98
CA LEU A 182 -16.90 -13.58 -18.28
C LEU A 182 -17.70 -12.87 -19.38
N CYS A 183 -17.81 -11.54 -19.32
CA CYS A 183 -18.49 -10.74 -20.35
C CYS A 183 -17.84 -10.92 -21.73
N VAL A 184 -16.51 -10.96 -21.81
CA VAL A 184 -15.79 -11.13 -23.07
C VAL A 184 -15.88 -12.57 -23.58
N THR A 185 -15.68 -13.59 -22.73
CA THR A 185 -15.61 -14.99 -23.19
C THR A 185 -16.95 -15.68 -23.35
N LEU A 186 -17.89 -15.49 -22.40
CA LEU A 186 -19.19 -16.14 -22.44
C LEU A 186 -20.24 -15.25 -23.10
N GLY A 187 -20.20 -13.96 -22.80
CA GLY A 187 -21.16 -12.98 -23.31
C GLY A 187 -20.85 -12.49 -24.73
N SER A 188 -19.65 -12.75 -25.25
CA SER A 188 -19.14 -12.17 -26.52
C SER A 188 -19.35 -10.65 -26.61
N VAL A 189 -19.29 -9.97 -25.46
CA VAL A 189 -19.56 -8.53 -25.33
C VAL A 189 -18.38 -7.76 -25.90
N SER A 190 -18.64 -6.75 -26.74
CA SER A 190 -17.59 -5.88 -27.28
C SER A 190 -16.93 -5.04 -26.20
N PHE A 191 -15.66 -4.66 -26.41
CA PHE A 191 -14.94 -3.81 -25.47
C PHE A 191 -15.61 -2.45 -25.25
N LEU A 192 -16.28 -1.90 -26.27
CA LEU A 192 -17.09 -0.68 -26.12
C LEU A 192 -18.22 -0.85 -25.09
N ILE A 193 -19.01 -1.93 -25.20
CA ILE A 193 -20.10 -2.21 -24.25
C ILE A 193 -19.52 -2.43 -22.84
N LEU A 194 -18.38 -3.12 -22.74
CA LEU A 194 -17.70 -3.33 -21.45
C LEU A 194 -17.26 -2.02 -20.79
N ASN A 195 -16.85 -1.03 -21.58
CA ASN A 195 -16.55 0.32 -21.10
C ASN A 195 -17.82 1.05 -20.64
N TYR A 196 -18.97 0.90 -21.31
CA TYR A 196 -20.25 1.42 -20.82
C TYR A 196 -20.70 0.77 -19.51
N VAL A 197 -20.56 -0.55 -19.37
CA VAL A 197 -20.84 -1.27 -18.12
C VAL A 197 -19.96 -0.73 -16.99
N SER A 198 -18.66 -0.55 -17.26
CA SER A 198 -17.72 0.02 -16.29
C SER A 198 -18.06 1.47 -15.93
N LEU A 199 -18.50 2.29 -16.89
CA LEU A 199 -18.99 3.64 -16.66
C LEU A 199 -20.20 3.65 -15.70
N GLY A 200 -21.10 2.69 -15.84
CA GLY A 200 -22.22 2.47 -14.92
C GLY A 200 -21.76 2.22 -13.49
N PHE A 201 -20.81 1.30 -13.28
CA PHE A 201 -20.27 1.00 -11.95
C PHE A 201 -19.54 2.19 -11.32
N VAL A 202 -18.71 2.92 -12.06
CA VAL A 202 -18.01 4.09 -11.51
C VAL A 202 -18.96 5.25 -11.20
N THR A 203 -20.03 5.42 -11.97
CA THR A 203 -21.10 6.40 -11.70
C THR A 203 -21.86 6.04 -10.43
N PHE A 204 -22.18 4.76 -10.24
CA PHE A 204 -22.76 4.27 -8.99
C PHE A 204 -21.78 4.47 -7.81
N GLY A 205 -20.49 4.27 -8.02
CA GLY A 205 -19.44 4.59 -7.04
C GLY A 205 -19.42 6.06 -6.62
N LEU A 206 -19.63 7.00 -7.54
CA LEU A 206 -19.78 8.42 -7.20
C LEU A 206 -21.00 8.64 -6.32
N PHE A 207 -22.15 8.06 -6.68
CA PHE A 207 -23.37 8.16 -5.86
C PHE A 207 -23.10 7.69 -4.42
N LEU A 208 -22.47 6.52 -4.24
CA LEU A 208 -22.08 6.03 -2.91
C LEU A 208 -21.14 7.00 -2.17
N THR A 209 -20.19 7.62 -2.87
CA THR A 209 -19.27 8.61 -2.26
C THR A 209 -20.02 9.79 -1.64
N LEU A 210 -21.12 10.23 -2.26
CA LEU A 210 -21.90 11.37 -1.78
C LEU A 210 -22.57 11.09 -0.43
N PHE A 211 -22.96 9.84 -0.14
CA PHE A 211 -23.56 9.43 1.13
C PHE A 211 -22.53 9.08 2.22
N LEU A 212 -21.22 9.12 1.92
CA LEU A 212 -20.21 8.98 2.97
C LEU A 212 -20.34 10.10 4.01
N GLU A 213 -20.37 9.76 5.29
CA GLU A 213 -20.35 10.78 6.34
C GLU A 213 -19.05 11.62 6.28
N ARG A 214 -19.08 12.89 6.70
CA ARG A 214 -17.84 13.68 6.79
C ARG A 214 -17.15 13.37 8.12
N PRO A 215 -15.93 12.79 8.13
CA PRO A 215 -15.21 12.52 9.37
C PRO A 215 -14.88 13.84 10.07
N LYS A 216 -15.15 13.89 11.39
CA LYS A 216 -14.92 15.08 12.23
C LYS A 216 -13.47 15.21 12.69
N ARG A 217 -12.66 14.15 12.59
CA ARG A 217 -11.26 14.09 13.02
C ARG A 217 -10.33 13.93 11.81
N SER A 218 -9.21 14.66 11.78
CA SER A 218 -8.10 14.43 10.84
C SER A 218 -6.91 13.82 11.59
N LEU A 219 -6.07 13.06 10.89
CA LEU A 219 -4.88 12.44 11.48
C LEU A 219 -3.78 13.45 11.87
N PHE A 220 -3.58 14.51 11.09
CA PHE A 220 -2.44 15.43 11.28
C PHE A 220 -2.82 16.88 11.64
N PHE A 221 -3.77 17.53 10.95
CA PHE A 221 -3.89 19.00 10.98
C PHE A 221 -4.96 19.60 11.91
N ASN A 222 -6.03 18.87 12.23
CA ASN A 222 -7.17 19.32 13.08
C ASN A 222 -7.24 18.60 14.44
N ARG A 223 -6.14 18.04 14.95
CA ARG A 223 -6.11 17.50 16.33
C ARG A 223 -5.93 18.61 17.38
N ALA A 224 -5.40 19.76 16.98
CA ALA A 224 -5.09 20.89 17.86
C ALA A 224 -6.34 21.50 18.53
N GLU A 225 -7.50 21.53 17.86
CA GLU A 225 -8.75 21.98 18.50
C GLU A 225 -9.22 21.03 19.61
N ALA A 226 -8.88 19.74 19.54
CA ALA A 226 -9.22 18.76 20.58
C ALA A 226 -8.23 18.77 21.76
N ALA A 227 -7.03 19.32 21.59
CA ALA A 227 -6.06 19.48 22.66
C ALA A 227 -6.49 20.55 23.68
N CYS A 228 -7.34 21.51 23.28
CA CYS A 228 -7.95 22.47 24.21
C CYS A 228 -9.04 21.85 25.13
N ASN A 229 -9.49 20.62 24.88
CA ASN A 229 -10.62 19.99 25.58
C ASN A 229 -10.24 18.72 26.38
N GLY A 230 -9.03 18.63 26.91
CA GLY A 230 -8.69 17.66 27.97
C GLY A 230 -8.65 16.19 27.54
N ALA A 231 -8.38 15.88 26.27
CA ALA A 231 -8.05 14.51 25.88
C ALA A 231 -6.60 14.15 26.26
N ALA A 232 -6.38 12.91 26.70
CA ALA A 232 -5.09 12.41 27.17
C ALA A 232 -3.91 12.79 26.23
N PRO A 233 -2.77 13.25 26.77
CA PRO A 233 -1.65 13.75 25.98
C PRO A 233 -1.08 12.64 25.10
N ALA A 234 -0.80 13.00 23.84
CA ALA A 234 -0.10 12.12 22.92
C ALA A 234 1.36 11.92 23.37
N GLU A 235 2.00 10.84 22.93
CA GLU A 235 3.43 10.62 23.12
C GLU A 235 4.30 11.78 22.57
N LEU A 236 3.76 12.58 21.64
CA LEU A 236 4.33 13.85 21.17
C LEU A 236 4.42 14.93 22.27
N ASP A 237 3.42 15.04 23.15
CA ASP A 237 3.46 15.98 24.28
C ASP A 237 4.44 15.50 25.36
N LYS A 238 4.61 14.18 25.53
CA LYS A 238 5.65 13.62 26.40
C LYS A 238 7.06 13.84 25.85
N MET A 239 7.24 13.89 24.53
CA MET A 239 8.51 14.25 23.88
C MET A 239 8.77 15.77 23.88
N ALA A 240 7.75 16.60 24.10
CA ALA A 240 7.87 18.06 24.20
C ALA A 240 8.31 18.55 25.60
N GLY A 241 8.33 17.68 26.62
CA GLY A 241 8.59 18.03 28.02
C GLY A 241 10.04 18.38 28.38
N GLY A 242 10.86 18.85 27.43
CA GLY A 242 12.27 19.20 27.64
C GLY A 242 12.52 20.67 27.97
N ASP A 243 11.73 21.60 27.43
CA ASP A 243 11.98 23.03 27.63
C ASP A 243 10.68 23.76 27.97
N LYS A 244 10.50 24.03 29.27
CA LYS A 244 9.56 25.05 29.73
C LYS A 244 10.16 26.41 29.39
N MET A 245 9.61 27.09 28.40
CA MET A 245 9.76 28.54 28.28
C MET A 245 8.42 29.20 28.61
N ASP A 246 8.52 30.13 29.55
CA ASP A 246 7.44 30.79 30.27
C ASP A 246 6.51 31.61 29.36
N SER A 247 5.29 31.80 29.84
CA SER A 247 4.16 32.39 29.11
C SER A 247 4.31 33.90 28.91
N GLY A 248 3.91 34.37 27.74
CA GLY A 248 3.51 35.77 27.54
C GLY A 248 3.58 36.21 26.09
N ASP A 249 2.47 36.10 25.36
CA ASP A 249 1.76 37.26 24.78
C ASP A 249 0.62 36.80 23.85
N LYS A 250 -0.51 37.50 23.90
CA LYS A 250 -1.68 37.28 23.07
C LYS A 250 -1.57 38.16 21.83
N THR A 251 -1.27 37.59 20.66
CA THR A 251 -1.75 38.17 19.39
C THR A 251 -1.63 37.22 18.19
N ASP A 252 -2.66 37.32 17.33
CA ASP A 252 -2.69 36.97 15.91
C ASP A 252 -2.81 35.48 15.49
N GLY A 253 -4.03 34.94 15.64
CA GLY A 253 -4.41 33.55 15.35
C GLY A 253 -4.38 33.12 13.87
N GLY A 254 -4.04 34.01 12.92
CA GLY A 254 -4.00 33.69 11.49
C GLY A 254 -2.61 33.28 10.99
N LYS A 255 -1.54 33.98 11.40
CA LYS A 255 -0.16 33.76 10.91
C LYS A 255 0.61 32.72 11.72
N VAL A 256 0.33 32.59 13.01
CA VAL A 256 1.01 31.62 13.90
C VAL A 256 0.73 30.18 13.47
N MET A 257 -0.49 29.90 13.02
CA MET A 257 -0.91 28.57 12.56
C MET A 257 -0.13 28.11 11.31
N GLY A 258 0.23 29.02 10.39
CA GLY A 258 1.03 28.71 9.19
C GLY A 258 2.50 28.42 9.52
N GLY A 259 3.11 29.23 10.38
CA GLY A 259 4.49 29.05 10.83
C GLY A 259 4.69 27.77 11.66
N TRP A 260 3.75 27.47 12.55
CA TRP A 260 3.75 26.21 13.32
C TRP A 260 3.63 24.98 12.42
N ARG A 261 2.79 25.03 11.38
CA ARG A 261 2.60 23.91 10.44
C ARG A 261 3.86 23.60 9.65
N GLN A 262 4.52 24.63 9.13
CA GLN A 262 5.77 24.46 8.40
C GLN A 262 6.89 23.98 9.34
N ALA A 263 6.90 24.45 10.59
CA ALA A 263 7.81 23.97 11.62
C ALA A 263 7.58 22.48 11.98
N VAL A 264 6.32 22.03 12.09
CA VAL A 264 6.00 20.61 12.35
C VAL A 264 6.40 19.72 11.17
N LEU A 265 6.09 20.11 9.93
CA LEU A 265 6.48 19.34 8.75
C LEU A 265 8.01 19.28 8.60
N CYS A 266 8.70 20.40 8.77
CA CYS A 266 10.17 20.45 8.74
C CYS A 266 10.80 19.63 9.86
N ARG A 267 10.24 19.64 11.07
CA ARG A 267 10.69 18.78 12.18
C ARG A 267 10.48 17.30 11.87
N MET A 268 9.30 16.91 11.36
CA MET A 268 9.03 15.54 10.95
C MET A 268 9.95 15.06 9.83
N LEU A 269 10.23 15.89 8.82
CA LEU A 269 11.19 15.56 7.76
C LEU A 269 12.60 15.41 8.32
N ARG A 270 13.01 16.26 9.27
CA ARG A 270 14.29 16.16 9.94
C ARG A 270 14.41 14.87 10.75
N GLU A 271 13.34 14.46 11.44
CA GLU A 271 13.27 13.19 12.16
C GLU A 271 13.25 11.98 11.23
N VAL A 272 12.60 12.07 10.06
CA VAL A 272 12.72 11.03 9.03
C VAL A 272 14.16 10.90 8.57
N CYS A 273 14.89 12.00 8.37
CA CYS A 273 16.32 11.95 8.02
C CYS A 273 17.20 11.36 9.13
N THR A 274 16.88 11.58 10.41
CA THR A 274 17.65 10.98 11.52
C THR A 274 17.35 9.49 11.65
N VAL A 275 16.08 9.08 11.57
CA VAL A 275 15.69 7.66 11.68
C VAL A 275 16.07 6.87 10.42
N ALA A 276 16.11 7.52 9.26
CA ALA A 276 16.64 6.95 8.01
C ALA A 276 18.13 6.58 8.10
N LYS A 277 18.85 6.86 9.19
CA LYS A 277 20.21 6.35 9.41
C LYS A 277 20.25 4.90 9.91
N GLN A 278 19.11 4.33 10.31
CA GLN A 278 19.04 2.92 10.72
C GLN A 278 19.18 1.97 9.52
N SER A 279 20.17 1.09 9.55
CA SER A 279 20.49 0.20 8.41
C SER A 279 19.33 -0.70 7.96
N ARG A 280 18.48 -1.15 8.90
CA ARG A 280 17.29 -1.96 8.57
C ARG A 280 16.23 -1.13 7.84
N LEU A 281 15.96 0.08 8.32
CA LEU A 281 15.00 0.98 7.69
C LEU A 281 15.47 1.39 6.29
N GLN A 282 16.76 1.67 6.12
CA GLN A 282 17.36 1.97 4.83
C GLN A 282 17.15 0.84 3.82
N LEU A 283 17.47 -0.40 4.20
CA LEU A 283 17.35 -1.55 3.30
C LEU A 283 15.91 -1.70 2.76
N TRP A 284 14.92 -1.68 3.65
CA TRP A 284 13.52 -1.88 3.27
C TRP A 284 12.90 -0.64 2.59
N SER A 285 13.33 0.57 2.94
CA SER A 285 12.93 1.79 2.22
C SER A 285 13.52 1.84 0.81
N CYS A 286 14.81 1.52 0.65
CA CYS A 286 15.42 1.39 -0.67
C CYS A 286 14.72 0.32 -1.50
N TRP A 287 14.49 -0.88 -0.92
CA TRP A 287 13.71 -1.91 -1.60
C TRP A 287 12.33 -1.40 -2.03
N TRP A 288 11.60 -0.70 -1.15
CA TRP A 288 10.30 -0.14 -1.51
C TRP A 288 10.41 0.82 -2.69
N ILE A 289 11.37 1.75 -2.67
CA ILE A 289 11.56 2.74 -3.74
C ILE A 289 11.86 2.06 -5.08
N PHE A 290 12.93 1.27 -5.12
CA PHE A 290 13.45 0.66 -6.34
C PHE A 290 12.52 -0.43 -6.87
N ASN A 291 12.04 -1.33 -6.00
CA ASN A 291 11.21 -2.45 -6.44
C ASN A 291 9.82 -1.98 -6.87
N SER A 292 9.22 -1.00 -6.17
CA SER A 292 7.92 -0.44 -6.58
C SER A 292 8.02 0.30 -7.93
N ALA A 293 9.13 1.01 -8.18
CA ALA A 293 9.34 1.70 -9.45
C ALA A 293 9.34 0.69 -10.62
N GLY A 294 10.16 -0.36 -10.50
CA GLY A 294 10.24 -1.43 -11.51
C GLY A 294 8.92 -2.19 -11.66
N TYR A 295 8.25 -2.53 -10.55
CA TYR A 295 6.95 -3.21 -10.58
C TYR A 295 5.90 -2.42 -11.36
N TYR A 296 5.76 -1.12 -11.10
CA TYR A 296 4.76 -0.31 -11.79
C TYR A 296 5.10 -0.08 -13.27
N LEU A 297 6.38 0.04 -13.63
CA LEU A 297 6.79 0.07 -15.04
C LEU A 297 6.33 -1.19 -15.78
N VAL A 298 6.53 -2.37 -15.18
CA VAL A 298 6.04 -3.62 -15.79
C VAL A 298 4.52 -3.61 -15.88
N LEU A 299 3.80 -3.21 -14.82
CA LEU A 299 2.33 -3.19 -14.83
C LEU A 299 1.72 -2.27 -15.89
N TYR A 300 2.34 -1.10 -16.14
CA TYR A 300 1.80 -0.15 -17.11
C TYR A 300 1.99 -0.61 -18.56
N TYR A 301 3.04 -1.37 -18.85
CA TYR A 301 3.38 -1.78 -20.22
C TYR A 301 3.07 -3.25 -20.53
N VAL A 302 2.71 -4.08 -19.55
CA VAL A 302 2.51 -5.53 -19.77
C VAL A 302 1.34 -5.84 -20.71
N GLN A 303 0.25 -5.08 -20.66
CA GLN A 303 -0.89 -5.33 -21.57
C GLN A 303 -0.51 -5.00 -23.03
N ILE A 304 0.41 -4.06 -23.24
CA ILE A 304 0.96 -3.74 -24.57
C ILE A 304 1.84 -4.91 -25.04
N LEU A 305 2.68 -5.47 -24.17
CA LEU A 305 3.48 -6.65 -24.47
C LEU A 305 2.60 -7.86 -24.84
N TRP A 306 1.51 -8.09 -24.11
CA TRP A 306 0.57 -9.17 -24.42
C TRP A 306 -0.08 -8.99 -25.79
N ASN A 307 -0.44 -7.76 -26.15
CA ASN A 307 -1.01 -7.48 -27.46
C ASN A 307 0.03 -7.61 -28.60
N ASP A 308 1.31 -7.38 -28.32
CA ASP A 308 2.39 -7.64 -29.30
C ASP A 308 2.54 -9.14 -29.57
N ILE A 309 2.57 -9.95 -28.50
CA ILE A 309 2.70 -11.42 -28.58
C ILE A 309 1.45 -12.06 -29.20
N TYR A 310 0.26 -11.59 -28.82
CA TYR A 310 -1.01 -12.10 -29.32
C TYR A 310 -1.98 -10.93 -29.59
N PRO A 311 -1.98 -10.39 -30.83
CA PRO A 311 -2.85 -9.27 -31.20
C PRO A 311 -4.33 -9.59 -30.98
N ALA A 312 -5.02 -8.71 -30.27
CA ALA A 312 -6.44 -8.86 -29.92
C ALA A 312 -7.41 -8.57 -31.10
N ARG A 313 -7.16 -9.12 -32.30
CA ARG A 313 -7.93 -8.79 -33.51
C ARG A 313 -9.39 -9.26 -33.48
N ASP A 314 -9.72 -10.35 -32.79
CA ASP A 314 -11.04 -10.98 -32.87
C ASP A 314 -11.82 -11.12 -31.54
N ASN A 315 -11.48 -10.39 -30.47
CA ASN A 315 -12.15 -10.39 -29.15
C ASN A 315 -12.30 -11.75 -28.41
N GLN A 316 -12.13 -12.89 -29.09
CA GLN A 316 -12.61 -14.19 -28.61
C GLN A 316 -11.58 -15.00 -27.80
N ARG A 317 -10.33 -14.53 -27.69
CA ARG A 317 -9.25 -15.26 -27.00
C ARG A 317 -8.34 -14.40 -26.11
N VAL A 318 -8.80 -13.22 -25.71
CA VAL A 318 -8.05 -12.35 -24.78
C VAL A 318 -8.40 -12.73 -23.34
N TYR A 319 -7.41 -13.18 -22.57
CA TYR A 319 -7.60 -13.63 -21.18
C TYR A 319 -7.05 -12.66 -20.13
N ASN A 320 -6.84 -11.39 -20.49
CA ASN A 320 -6.28 -10.37 -19.60
C ASN A 320 -7.03 -10.27 -18.26
N GLY A 321 -8.36 -10.31 -18.25
CA GLY A 321 -9.16 -10.30 -17.02
C GLY A 321 -8.93 -11.54 -16.17
N GLY A 322 -8.84 -12.73 -16.79
CA GLY A 322 -8.49 -13.96 -16.08
C GLY A 322 -7.10 -13.91 -15.44
N VAL A 323 -6.13 -13.32 -16.13
CA VAL A 323 -4.75 -13.14 -15.65
C VAL A 323 -4.68 -12.14 -14.51
N ASP A 324 -5.42 -11.03 -14.59
CA ASP A 324 -5.53 -10.05 -13.51
C ASP A 324 -6.21 -10.66 -12.27
N ALA A 325 -7.25 -11.47 -12.46
CA ALA A 325 -7.92 -12.18 -11.38
C ALA A 325 -6.98 -13.21 -10.71
N ALA A 326 -6.31 -14.06 -11.51
CA ALA A 326 -5.37 -15.06 -11.02
C ALA A 326 -4.19 -14.42 -10.27
N SER A 327 -3.64 -13.34 -10.81
CA SER A 327 -2.53 -12.62 -10.19
C SER A 327 -2.95 -11.88 -8.92
N THR A 328 -4.21 -11.40 -8.83
CA THR A 328 -4.78 -10.84 -7.59
C THR A 328 -4.94 -11.92 -6.52
N LEU A 329 -5.47 -13.09 -6.89
CA LEU A 329 -5.64 -14.23 -5.98
C LEU A 329 -4.29 -14.74 -5.47
N LEU A 330 -3.33 -14.98 -6.37
CA LEU A 330 -1.98 -15.40 -5.99
C LEU A 330 -1.30 -14.34 -5.11
N GLY A 331 -1.46 -13.05 -5.43
CA GLY A 331 -0.93 -11.96 -4.62
C GLY A 331 -1.49 -11.94 -3.20
N ALA A 332 -2.78 -12.27 -3.02
CA ALA A 332 -3.40 -12.40 -1.71
C ALA A 332 -2.83 -13.59 -0.93
N ILE A 333 -2.72 -14.76 -1.57
CA ILE A 333 -2.13 -15.97 -0.97
C ILE A 333 -0.68 -15.72 -0.55
N ALA A 334 0.11 -15.12 -1.44
CA ALA A 334 1.51 -14.78 -1.20
C ALA A 334 1.66 -13.78 -0.04
N SER A 335 0.82 -12.75 0.00
CA SER A 335 0.80 -11.76 1.10
C SER A 335 0.45 -12.42 2.45
N PHE A 336 -0.50 -13.35 2.44
CA PHE A 336 -0.90 -14.08 3.64
C PHE A 336 0.23 -15.00 4.12
N ALA A 337 0.83 -15.78 3.22
CA ALA A 337 1.95 -16.67 3.52
C ALA A 337 3.15 -15.91 4.13
N ALA A 338 3.44 -14.72 3.62
CA ALA A 338 4.51 -13.87 4.14
C ALA A 338 4.34 -13.50 5.62
N GLY A 339 3.09 -13.40 6.10
CA GLY A 339 2.77 -13.11 7.51
C GLY A 339 3.15 -14.22 8.49
N TYR A 340 3.34 -15.45 8.03
CA TYR A 340 3.71 -16.59 8.87
C TYR A 340 5.22 -16.84 8.94
N LEU A 341 6.03 -16.11 8.17
CA LEU A 341 7.47 -16.32 8.11
C LEU A 341 8.20 -15.75 9.33
N LYS A 342 8.59 -16.67 10.22
CA LYS A 342 9.43 -16.37 11.39
C LYS A 342 10.90 -16.57 11.04
N ILE A 343 11.49 -15.61 10.34
CA ILE A 343 12.91 -15.62 9.95
C ILE A 343 13.67 -14.55 10.75
N ARG A 344 14.96 -14.79 11.03
CA ARG A 344 15.88 -13.75 11.55
C ARG A 344 16.14 -12.70 10.47
N TRP A 345 15.21 -11.75 10.31
CA TRP A 345 15.24 -10.70 9.28
C TRP A 345 16.49 -9.80 9.34
N ALA A 346 17.19 -9.74 10.47
CA ALA A 346 18.48 -9.04 10.55
C ALA A 346 19.57 -9.68 9.69
N LEU A 347 19.56 -11.01 9.53
CA LEU A 347 20.57 -11.76 8.77
C LEU A 347 20.10 -12.06 7.34
N TRP A 348 18.83 -12.43 7.20
CA TRP A 348 18.31 -13.01 5.95
C TRP A 348 17.58 -12.03 5.03
N SER A 349 17.32 -10.78 5.47
CA SER A 349 16.54 -9.81 4.66
C SER A 349 17.17 -9.55 3.29
N ALA A 350 18.47 -9.22 3.24
CA ALA A 350 19.18 -8.97 1.99
C ALA A 350 19.16 -10.19 1.05
N LEU A 351 19.30 -11.41 1.61
CA LEU A 351 19.27 -12.63 0.80
C LEU A 351 17.87 -12.87 0.21
N VAL A 352 16.83 -12.79 1.05
CA VAL A 352 15.44 -12.99 0.60
C VAL A 352 15.06 -11.98 -0.46
N ILE A 353 15.39 -10.70 -0.25
CA ILE A 353 15.19 -9.65 -1.26
C ILE A 353 15.95 -9.99 -2.54
N GLY A 354 17.24 -10.28 -2.46
CA GLY A 354 18.07 -10.58 -3.63
C GLY A 354 17.58 -11.79 -4.45
N VAL A 355 17.20 -12.87 -3.79
CA VAL A 355 16.66 -14.08 -4.44
C VAL A 355 15.32 -13.79 -5.12
N VAL A 356 14.39 -13.12 -4.42
CA VAL A 356 13.09 -12.78 -5.01
C VAL A 356 13.24 -11.83 -6.19
N THR A 357 14.10 -10.81 -6.08
CA THR A 357 14.40 -9.88 -7.17
C THR A 357 15.08 -10.59 -8.35
N ALA A 358 15.94 -11.59 -8.11
CA ALA A 358 16.52 -12.43 -9.16
C ALA A 358 15.46 -13.26 -9.89
N ILE A 359 14.50 -13.84 -9.15
CA ILE A 359 13.35 -14.54 -9.73
C ILE A 359 12.52 -13.58 -10.59
N GLN A 360 12.26 -12.35 -10.10
CA GLN A 360 11.57 -11.32 -10.87
C GLN A 360 12.31 -10.97 -12.17
N ALA A 361 13.63 -10.84 -12.14
CA ALA A 361 14.42 -10.63 -13.35
C ALA A 361 14.26 -11.80 -14.34
N GLY A 362 14.40 -13.05 -13.87
CA GLY A 362 14.22 -14.23 -14.72
C GLY A 362 12.83 -14.31 -15.36
N LEU A 363 11.78 -13.96 -14.61
CA LEU A 363 10.41 -13.90 -15.12
C LEU A 363 10.22 -12.79 -16.17
N LEU A 364 10.86 -11.63 -16.00
CA LEU A 364 10.83 -10.56 -17.01
C LEU A 364 11.53 -10.95 -18.30
N LEU A 365 12.68 -11.65 -18.19
CA LEU A 365 13.35 -12.19 -19.36
C LEU A 365 12.45 -13.19 -20.09
N LEU A 366 11.83 -14.12 -19.35
CA LEU A 366 10.90 -15.11 -19.91
C LEU A 366 9.71 -14.45 -20.61
N MET A 367 9.09 -13.44 -19.99
CA MET A 367 7.98 -12.68 -20.61
C MET A 367 8.39 -12.01 -21.92
N ASN A 368 9.63 -11.53 -22.00
CA ASN A 368 10.13 -10.80 -23.15
C ASN A 368 10.57 -11.71 -24.31
N THR A 369 11.03 -12.92 -24.03
CA THR A 369 11.56 -13.85 -25.04
C THR A 369 10.54 -14.88 -25.53
N THR A 370 9.44 -15.09 -24.80
CA THR A 370 8.42 -16.08 -25.17
C THR A 370 7.53 -15.59 -26.30
N GLY A 371 7.29 -16.44 -27.30
CA GLY A 371 6.23 -16.24 -28.30
C GLY A 371 4.87 -16.81 -27.87
N ASN A 372 4.80 -17.50 -26.73
CA ASN A 372 3.56 -18.09 -26.23
C ASN A 372 2.93 -17.21 -25.14
N ILE A 373 1.71 -16.74 -25.40
CA ILE A 373 0.95 -15.88 -24.50
C ILE A 373 0.65 -16.53 -23.14
N TRP A 374 0.40 -17.84 -23.08
CA TRP A 374 0.14 -18.54 -21.83
C TRP A 374 1.36 -18.56 -20.91
N LEU A 375 2.55 -18.78 -21.49
CA LEU A 375 3.81 -18.67 -20.73
C LEU A 375 4.03 -17.24 -20.23
N CYS A 376 3.75 -16.22 -21.06
CA CYS A 376 3.84 -14.82 -20.66
C CYS A 376 2.87 -14.48 -19.52
N TYR A 377 1.62 -14.95 -19.60
CA TYR A 377 0.60 -14.79 -18.57
C TYR A 377 1.00 -15.47 -17.25
N THR A 378 1.46 -16.72 -17.29
CA THR A 378 1.94 -17.41 -16.10
C THR A 378 3.13 -16.69 -15.48
N ALA A 379 4.09 -16.24 -16.29
CA ALA A 379 5.25 -15.50 -15.83
C ALA A 379 4.84 -14.17 -15.15
N TYR A 380 3.90 -13.43 -15.72
CA TYR A 380 3.37 -12.21 -15.11
C TYR A 380 2.64 -12.47 -13.79
N VAL A 381 1.82 -13.53 -13.71
CA VAL A 381 1.13 -13.93 -12.47
C VAL A 381 2.15 -14.21 -11.37
N LEU A 382 3.21 -14.96 -11.66
CA LEU A 382 4.29 -15.24 -10.72
C LEU A 382 5.10 -13.98 -10.36
N PHE A 383 5.37 -13.10 -11.32
CA PHE A 383 6.06 -11.83 -11.10
C PHE A 383 5.29 -10.97 -10.11
N ARG A 384 3.97 -10.81 -10.34
CA ARG A 384 3.09 -10.05 -9.45
C ARG A 384 2.98 -10.70 -8.07
N GLY A 385 2.86 -12.03 -8.01
CA GLY A 385 2.82 -12.78 -6.75
C GLY A 385 4.09 -12.59 -5.91
N SER A 386 5.27 -12.66 -6.53
CA SER A 386 6.57 -12.47 -5.86
C SER A 386 6.75 -11.07 -5.29
N TYR A 387 6.27 -10.03 -5.99
CA TYR A 387 6.23 -8.67 -5.46
C TYR A 387 5.31 -8.58 -4.23
N GLN A 388 4.09 -9.10 -4.35
CA GLN A 388 3.08 -9.05 -3.27
C GLN A 388 3.52 -9.82 -2.03
N PHE A 389 4.32 -10.88 -2.18
CA PHE A 389 4.93 -11.60 -1.06
C PHE A 389 5.82 -10.70 -0.18
N LEU A 390 6.66 -9.86 -0.79
CA LEU A 390 7.60 -9.00 -0.05
C LEU A 390 6.94 -7.77 0.58
N VAL A 391 5.82 -7.28 0.02
CA VAL A 391 5.17 -6.04 0.48
C VAL A 391 4.78 -6.09 1.98
N PRO A 392 4.07 -7.11 2.51
CA PRO A 392 3.74 -7.18 3.94
C PRO A 392 4.97 -7.24 4.83
N ILE A 393 6.03 -7.93 4.40
CA ILE A 393 7.29 -8.01 5.14
C ILE A 393 7.93 -6.63 5.21
N ALA A 394 8.01 -5.91 4.09
CA ALA A 394 8.52 -4.54 4.06
C ALA A 394 7.71 -3.62 4.97
N ILE A 395 6.38 -3.72 4.94
CA ILE A 395 5.51 -2.92 5.80
C ILE A 395 5.83 -3.19 7.28
N PHE A 396 5.93 -4.46 7.67
CA PHE A 396 6.26 -4.86 9.03
C PHE A 396 7.66 -4.36 9.46
N GLN A 397 8.66 -4.48 8.60
CA GLN A 397 10.05 -4.09 8.93
C GLN A 397 10.23 -2.57 9.03
N ILE A 398 9.53 -1.80 8.19
CA ILE A 398 9.50 -0.34 8.25
C ILE A 398 8.72 0.11 9.50
N ALA A 399 7.53 -0.44 9.72
CA ALA A 399 6.66 -0.04 10.83
C ALA A 399 7.24 -0.37 12.21
N THR A 400 7.99 -1.47 12.35
CA THR A 400 8.65 -1.84 13.61
C THR A 400 9.85 -0.95 13.95
N SER A 401 10.38 -0.22 12.97
CA SER A 401 11.55 0.65 13.13
C SER A 401 11.17 2.12 13.35
N LEU A 402 9.87 2.46 13.31
CA LEU A 402 9.34 3.83 13.33
C LEU A 402 8.24 4.00 14.38
N SER A 403 8.04 5.23 14.85
CA SER A 403 6.82 5.59 15.57
C SER A 403 5.62 5.57 14.60
N LYS A 404 4.39 5.43 15.14
CA LYS A 404 3.16 5.32 14.33
C LYS A 404 2.95 6.50 13.38
N GLU A 405 3.38 7.70 13.77
CA GLU A 405 3.17 8.94 13.02
C GLU A 405 4.22 9.13 11.92
N LEU A 406 5.49 8.78 12.18
CA LEU A 406 6.56 8.78 11.18
C LEU A 406 6.38 7.68 10.12
N CYS A 407 5.69 6.59 10.47
CA CYS A 407 5.43 5.46 9.58
C CYS A 407 4.67 5.88 8.31
N ALA A 408 3.57 6.62 8.45
CA ALA A 408 2.79 7.11 7.30
C ALA A 408 3.60 8.07 6.42
N LEU A 409 4.40 8.94 7.04
CA LEU A 409 5.27 9.88 6.33
C LEU A 409 6.35 9.16 5.52
N VAL A 410 7.02 8.15 6.11
CA VAL A 410 8.05 7.35 5.41
C VAL A 410 7.46 6.59 4.22
N PHE A 411 6.28 5.99 4.34
CA PHE A 411 5.62 5.36 3.19
C PHE A 411 5.27 6.38 2.10
N GLY A 412 4.83 7.59 2.47
CA GLY A 412 4.57 8.68 1.53
C GLY A 412 5.85 9.10 0.79
N VAL A 413 6.94 9.33 1.52
CA VAL A 413 8.25 9.71 0.95
C VAL A 413 8.83 8.60 0.06
N ASN A 414 8.79 7.35 0.50
CA ASN A 414 9.25 6.21 -0.31
C ASN A 414 8.42 6.06 -1.60
N THR A 415 7.11 6.26 -1.51
CA THR A 415 6.23 6.23 -2.69
C THR A 415 6.52 7.39 -3.63
N PHE A 416 6.78 8.59 -3.10
CA PHE A 416 7.19 9.74 -3.90
C PHE A 416 8.50 9.49 -4.64
N PHE A 417 9.55 9.02 -3.97
CA PHE A 417 10.81 8.70 -4.63
C PHE A 417 10.67 7.54 -5.64
N SER A 418 9.83 6.55 -5.36
CA SER A 418 9.46 5.52 -6.32
C SER A 418 8.80 6.12 -7.58
N THR A 419 7.89 7.09 -7.41
CA THR A 419 7.27 7.80 -8.54
C THR A 419 8.26 8.66 -9.32
N VAL A 420 9.20 9.33 -8.67
CA VAL A 420 10.25 10.09 -9.36
C VAL A 420 11.13 9.15 -10.17
N LEU A 421 11.61 8.06 -9.57
CA LEU A 421 12.49 7.11 -10.25
C LEU A 421 11.84 6.50 -11.49
N LYS A 422 10.59 6.02 -11.38
CA LYS A 422 9.89 5.45 -12.54
C LYS A 422 9.62 6.51 -13.60
N THR A 423 9.30 7.76 -13.23
CA THR A 423 9.17 8.87 -14.19
C THR A 423 10.45 9.12 -14.97
N VAL A 424 11.60 9.14 -14.29
CA VAL A 424 12.90 9.30 -14.95
C VAL A 424 13.13 8.16 -15.95
N ILE A 425 12.87 6.91 -15.55
CA ILE A 425 12.99 5.76 -16.45
C ILE A 425 12.02 5.89 -17.63
N THR A 426 10.77 6.28 -17.41
CA THR A 426 9.77 6.48 -18.47
C THR A 426 10.19 7.56 -19.47
N ILE A 427 10.70 8.71 -19.01
CA ILE A 427 11.18 9.79 -19.89
C ILE A 427 12.34 9.30 -20.76
N ILE A 428 13.29 8.57 -20.19
CA ILE A 428 14.47 8.11 -20.92
C ILE A 428 14.10 6.99 -21.90
N VAL A 429 13.33 6.00 -21.46
CA VAL A 429 13.19 4.72 -22.17
C VAL A 429 11.95 4.69 -23.05
N ALA A 430 10.79 5.12 -22.53
CA ALA A 430 9.49 4.91 -23.18
C ALA A 430 8.97 6.15 -23.91
N ASP A 431 9.22 7.36 -23.42
CA ASP A 431 8.70 8.57 -24.07
C ASP A 431 9.32 8.80 -25.44
N LYS A 432 8.52 9.27 -26.40
CA LYS A 432 9.00 9.70 -27.73
C LYS A 432 10.05 10.81 -27.69
N ARG A 433 10.12 11.62 -26.62
CA ARG A 433 11.15 12.65 -26.41
C ARG A 433 12.48 12.09 -25.92
N GLY A 434 12.46 10.88 -25.36
CA GLY A 434 13.64 10.13 -24.96
C GLY A 434 14.08 9.19 -26.08
N LEU A 435 14.28 7.91 -25.74
CA LEU A 435 14.64 6.87 -26.70
C LEU A 435 13.44 6.35 -27.51
N GLY A 436 12.20 6.57 -27.05
CA GLY A 436 10.99 6.12 -27.76
C GLY A 436 10.97 4.63 -28.06
N LEU A 437 11.49 3.80 -27.16
CA LEU A 437 11.65 2.36 -27.42
C LEU A 437 10.29 1.66 -27.55
N SER A 438 10.23 0.65 -28.42
CA SER A 438 9.10 -0.28 -28.47
C SER A 438 9.07 -1.19 -27.23
N VAL A 439 7.98 -1.91 -27.01
CA VAL A 439 7.74 -2.63 -25.75
C VAL A 439 8.82 -3.68 -25.42
N HIS A 440 9.31 -4.44 -26.40
CA HIS A 440 10.31 -5.49 -26.16
C HIS A 440 11.68 -4.94 -25.66
N PRO A 441 12.30 -3.94 -26.32
CA PRO A 441 13.46 -3.25 -25.78
C PRO A 441 13.25 -2.64 -24.39
N GLN A 442 12.05 -2.09 -24.09
CA GLN A 442 11.75 -1.61 -22.74
C GLN A 442 11.83 -2.75 -21.71
N PHE A 443 11.28 -3.93 -22.01
CA PHE A 443 11.34 -5.09 -21.12
C PHE A 443 12.76 -5.63 -20.92
N TYR A 444 13.66 -5.51 -21.92
CA TYR A 444 15.10 -5.78 -21.72
C TYR A 444 15.75 -4.78 -20.75
N VAL A 445 15.37 -3.50 -20.81
CA VAL A 445 15.85 -2.50 -19.83
C VAL A 445 15.32 -2.82 -18.43
N TYR A 446 14.05 -3.20 -18.30
CA TYR A 446 13.47 -3.60 -17.02
C TYR A 446 14.13 -4.87 -16.47
N PHE A 447 14.40 -5.87 -17.31
CA PHE A 447 15.18 -7.05 -16.94
C PHE A 447 16.59 -6.67 -16.42
N SER A 448 17.28 -5.78 -17.13
CA SER A 448 18.63 -5.32 -16.75
C SER A 448 18.59 -4.58 -15.40
N TYR A 449 17.57 -3.75 -15.21
CA TYR A 449 17.31 -3.04 -13.96
C TYR A 449 17.10 -4.00 -12.77
N PHE A 450 16.22 -4.99 -12.91
CA PHE A 450 15.98 -5.99 -11.86
C PHE A 450 17.21 -6.88 -11.62
N SER A 451 17.97 -7.23 -12.66
CA SER A 451 19.20 -8.02 -12.54
C SER A 451 20.28 -7.26 -11.75
N LEU A 452 20.44 -5.96 -12.01
CA LEU A 452 21.35 -5.11 -11.25
C LEU A 452 20.94 -5.02 -9.77
N LEU A 453 19.65 -4.81 -9.50
CA LEU A 453 19.14 -4.80 -8.12
C LEU A 453 19.39 -6.14 -7.42
N ALA A 454 19.10 -7.25 -8.09
CA ALA A 454 19.34 -8.60 -7.55
C ALA A 454 20.81 -8.80 -7.19
N LEU A 455 21.73 -8.42 -8.08
CA LEU A 455 23.17 -8.49 -7.84
C LEU A 455 23.57 -7.68 -6.60
N VAL A 456 23.12 -6.43 -6.50
CA VAL A 456 23.43 -5.56 -5.35
C VAL A 456 22.94 -6.19 -4.04
N TYR A 457 21.71 -6.70 -3.99
CA TYR A 457 21.17 -7.32 -2.77
C TYR A 457 21.85 -8.64 -2.41
N LEU A 458 22.23 -9.46 -3.39
CA LEU A 458 22.98 -10.69 -3.17
C LEU A 458 24.40 -10.42 -2.66
N LEU A 459 25.09 -9.42 -3.22
CA LEU A 459 26.39 -8.97 -2.71
C LEU A 459 26.28 -8.47 -1.26
N MET A 460 25.25 -7.67 -0.95
CA MET A 460 24.97 -7.22 0.41
C MET A 460 24.69 -8.38 1.35
N ALA A 461 23.95 -9.40 0.90
CA ALA A 461 23.69 -10.61 1.67
C ALA A 461 24.99 -11.38 1.98
N MET A 462 25.87 -11.55 0.99
CA MET A 462 27.17 -12.19 1.19
C MET A 462 28.00 -11.47 2.23
N VAL A 463 28.08 -10.13 2.18
CA VAL A 463 28.81 -9.33 3.16
C VAL A 463 28.24 -9.52 4.58
N VAL A 464 26.90 -9.54 4.72
CA VAL A 464 26.23 -9.74 6.01
C VAL A 464 26.52 -11.14 6.57
N ILE A 465 26.45 -12.18 5.73
CA ILE A 465 26.71 -13.57 6.11
C ILE A 465 28.18 -13.75 6.52
N VAL A 466 29.13 -13.24 5.74
CA VAL A 466 30.58 -13.34 6.04
C VAL A 466 30.94 -12.59 7.33
N ARG A 467 30.35 -11.41 7.56
CA ARG A 467 30.56 -10.68 8.83
C ARG A 467 29.99 -11.45 10.03
N HIS A 468 28.88 -12.15 9.84
CA HIS A 468 28.28 -12.96 10.90
C HIS A 468 29.13 -14.20 11.20
N SER A 469 29.61 -14.92 10.18
CA SER A 469 30.46 -16.10 10.38
C SER A 469 31.80 -15.77 11.05
N ARG A 470 32.43 -14.64 10.67
CA ARG A 470 33.67 -14.16 11.31
C ARG A 470 33.50 -13.79 12.78
N ARG A 471 32.33 -13.28 13.17
CA ARG A 471 32.00 -12.96 14.58
C ARG A 471 31.62 -14.18 15.41
N ALA A 472 31.26 -15.29 14.74
CA ALA A 472 30.87 -16.54 15.39
C ALA A 472 32.05 -17.49 15.62
N GLN A 473 33.24 -17.22 15.06
CA GLN A 473 34.46 -17.93 15.39
C GLN A 473 34.98 -17.44 16.77
N PRO A 474 35.24 -18.33 17.75
CA PRO A 474 35.92 -17.96 18.99
C PRO A 474 37.34 -17.46 18.68
N PRO A 475 37.95 -16.60 19.52
CA PRO A 475 39.36 -16.30 19.39
C PRO A 475 40.16 -17.60 19.47
N GLU A 476 41.07 -17.83 18.51
CA GLU A 476 42.06 -18.90 18.60
C GLU A 476 42.79 -18.77 19.95
N LEU A 477 42.68 -19.81 20.80
CA LEU A 477 43.59 -19.95 21.94
C LEU A 477 44.99 -20.09 21.36
N ILE A 478 45.80 -19.05 21.54
CA ILE A 478 47.26 -19.13 21.42
C ILE A 478 47.70 -20.21 22.41
N PRO A 479 48.45 -21.26 21.99
CA PRO A 479 49.01 -22.21 22.93
C PRO A 479 50.01 -21.46 23.80
N THR A 480 49.78 -21.43 25.11
CA THR A 480 50.77 -20.94 26.08
C THR A 480 51.92 -21.94 26.13
N GLU A 481 52.92 -21.76 25.25
CA GLU A 481 54.24 -22.33 25.46
C GLU A 481 54.91 -21.60 26.63
N GLY A 482 55.40 -22.36 27.61
CA GLY A 482 56.30 -21.87 28.64
C GLY A 482 55.83 -22.08 30.08
N GLN A 483 55.67 -23.34 30.51
CA GLN A 483 55.97 -23.66 31.90
C GLN A 483 57.47 -23.43 32.12
N VAL A 484 57.83 -22.25 32.63
CA VAL A 484 59.16 -22.03 33.18
C VAL A 484 59.19 -22.67 34.56
N GLN A 485 60.01 -23.71 34.60
CA GLN A 485 60.38 -24.56 35.73
C GLN A 485 61.07 -23.72 36.82
N GLU A 486 60.37 -23.47 37.93
CA GLU A 486 60.98 -22.88 39.13
C GLU A 486 61.61 -24.01 39.96
N LYS A 487 62.94 -24.12 39.86
CA LYS A 487 63.78 -25.08 40.59
C LYS A 487 64.04 -24.53 41.99
N SER A 488 63.47 -25.17 43.01
CA SER A 488 63.77 -24.93 44.43
C SER A 488 65.15 -25.54 44.79
N PRO A 489 66.01 -24.86 45.59
CA PRO A 489 67.29 -25.42 46.00
C PRO A 489 67.16 -26.28 47.28
N GLU A 490 67.85 -27.42 47.25
CA GLU A 490 68.01 -28.40 48.33
C GLU A 490 68.50 -27.78 49.65
N ALA A 491 67.90 -28.18 50.76
CA ALA A 491 68.49 -28.12 52.09
C ALA A 491 68.99 -29.51 52.48
N ALA A 492 70.30 -29.57 52.73
CA ALA A 492 71.04 -30.76 53.11
C ALA A 492 70.74 -31.24 54.55
N THR A 493 70.61 -32.56 54.66
CA THR A 493 71.19 -33.48 55.65
C THR A 493 71.76 -32.91 56.96
N VAL A 494 71.24 -33.39 58.10
CA VAL A 494 72.01 -33.55 59.34
C VAL A 494 71.83 -34.99 59.83
N GLN A 495 72.96 -35.67 60.06
CA GLN A 495 73.13 -37.01 60.62
C GLN A 495 73.07 -37.00 62.16
N ALA A 496 72.90 -38.22 62.69
CA ALA A 496 73.19 -38.74 64.03
C ALA A 496 72.03 -38.73 65.05
#